data_AF-A0A4V6I3G9-F1
#
_entry.id   AF-A0A4V6I3G9-F1
#
_cell.length_a   1.000
_cell.length_b   1.000
_cell.length_c   1.000
_cell.angle_alpha   90.00
_cell.angle_beta   90.00
_cell.angle_gamma   90.00
#
_symmetry.space_group_name_H-M   'P 1'
#
loop_
_entity.id
_entity.type
_entity.pdbx_description
1 polymer ?
#
loop_
_entity_poly.entity_id
_entity_poly.type
_entity_poly.pdbx_seq_one_letter_code
_entity_poly.pdbx_strand_id
1 'polypeptide(L)' 'MQKDSLMQQMSQKGIKLRTWCKAMCLSDADYLIIKDISKGRIKGIRGKSKKLRKLLEQSGFKVA' A
#
# COMPACT_ATOMS: atom_id res chain seq x y z
N MET A 1 20.24 -3.91 3.84
CA MET A 1 19.33 -3.68 2.68
C MET A 1 18.22 -2.74 3.14
N GLN A 2 18.17 -1.52 2.61
CA GLN A 2 17.08 -0.58 2.93
C GLN A 2 15.76 -1.22 2.46
N LYS A 3 14.76 -1.32 3.34
CA LYS A 3 13.41 -1.77 2.95
C LYS A 3 12.90 -0.80 1.89
N ASP A 4 12.87 -1.20 0.62
CA ASP A 4 12.29 -0.37 -0.44
C ASP A 4 10.87 0.03 -0.02
N SER A 5 10.61 1.34 0.02
CA SER A 5 9.29 1.89 0.32
C SER A 5 8.27 1.30 -0.66
N LEU A 6 7.00 1.13 -0.24
CA LEU A 6 5.94 0.59 -1.11
C LEU A 6 5.88 1.32 -2.45
N MET A 7 6.06 2.65 -2.43
CA MET A 7 6.08 3.49 -3.63
C MET A 7 7.24 3.11 -4.56
N GLN A 8 8.39 2.74 -4.00
CA GLN A 8 9.59 2.35 -4.74
C GLN A 8 9.41 0.96 -5.37
N GLN A 9 8.83 0.00 -4.63
CA GLN A 9 8.45 -1.31 -5.16
C GLN A 9 7.41 -1.20 -6.29
N MET A 10 6.41 -0.33 -6.13
CA MET A 10 5.42 -0.06 -7.17
C MET A 10 6.05 0.63 -8.39
N SER A 11 6.93 1.60 -8.16
CA SER A 11 7.63 2.33 -9.23
C SER A 11 8.56 1.42 -10.04
N GLN A 12 9.24 0.46 -9.41
CA GLN A 12 10.03 -0.56 -10.11
C GLN A 12 9.18 -1.41 -11.06
N LYS A 13 7.90 -1.63 -10.73
CA LYS A 13 6.93 -2.30 -11.61
C LYS A 13 6.24 -1.35 -12.60
N GLY A 14 6.65 -0.08 -12.66
CA GLY A 14 6.01 0.95 -13.50
C GLY A 14 4.63 1.39 -13.02
N ILE A 15 4.26 1.08 -11.78
CA ILE A 15 2.93 1.33 -11.22
C ILE A 15 2.99 2.52 -10.25
N LYS A 16 2.08 3.48 -10.42
CA LYS A 16 1.85 4.54 -9.42
C LYS A 16 0.85 4.07 -8.38
N LEU A 17 1.12 4.33 -7.09
CA LEU A 17 0.22 3.94 -5.99
C LEU A 17 -1.22 4.42 -6.20
N ARG A 18 -1.41 5.66 -6.68
CA ARG A 18 -2.73 6.21 -6.95
C ARG A 18 -3.47 5.45 -8.06
N THR A 19 -2.76 5.08 -9.13
CA THR A 19 -3.31 4.30 -10.24
C THR A 19 -3.70 2.90 -9.79
N TRP A 20 -2.86 2.26 -8.98
CA TRP A 20 -3.16 0.96 -8.40
C TRP A 20 -4.40 1.00 -7.48
N CYS A 21 -4.52 2.04 -6.65
CA CYS A 21 -5.70 2.21 -5.81
C CYS A 21 -6.98 2.34 -6.65
N LYS A 22 -6.93 3.11 -7.76
CA LYS A 22 -8.06 3.20 -8.69
C LYS A 22 -8.40 1.87 -9.36
N ALA A 23 -7.39 1.11 -9.79
CA ALA A 23 -7.58 -0.20 -10.40
C ALA A 23 -8.22 -1.20 -9.43
N MET A 24 -7.96 -1.06 -8.13
CA MET A 24 -8.55 -1.86 -7.06
C MET A 24 -9.88 -1.30 -6.52
N CYS A 25 -10.48 -0.31 -7.20
CA CYS A 25 -11.70 0.39 -6.77
C CYS A 25 -11.63 0.93 -5.33
N LEU A 26 -10.45 1.35 -4.88
CA LEU A 26 -10.24 1.92 -3.55
C LEU A 26 -10.59 3.42 -3.53
N SER A 27 -11.17 3.89 -2.43
CA SER A 27 -11.49 5.30 -2.23
C SER A 27 -10.24 6.12 -1.88
N ASP A 28 -10.30 7.45 -2.00
CA ASP A 28 -9.20 8.34 -1.58
C ASP A 28 -8.85 8.17 -0.09
N ALA A 29 -9.82 7.85 0.77
CA ALA A 29 -9.57 7.50 2.16
C ALA A 29 -8.69 6.24 2.32
N ASP A 30 -8.88 5.23 1.46
CA ASP A 30 -8.07 4.01 1.47
C ASP A 30 -6.66 4.27 0.97
N TYR A 31 -6.52 5.13 -0.04
CA TYR A 31 -5.22 5.60 -0.50
C TYR A 31 -4.44 6.28 0.64
N LEU A 32 -5.08 7.12 1.46
CA LEU A 32 -4.44 7.76 2.61
C LEU A 32 -3.97 6.72 3.64
N ILE A 33 -4.80 5.72 3.94
CA ILE A 33 -4.44 4.62 4.85
C ILE A 33 -3.24 3.84 4.29
N ILE A 34 -3.24 3.49 3.00
CA ILE A 34 -2.11 2.79 2.37
C ILE A 34 -0.84 3.65 2.40
N LYS A 35 -0.96 4.96 2.17
CA LYS A 35 0.15 5.90 2.24
C LYS A 35 0.72 5.96 3.67
N ASP A 36 -0.12 5.94 4.70
CA ASP A 36 0.33 5.91 6.08
C ASP A 36 0.93 4.54 6.48
N ILE A 37 0.42 3.42 5.93
CA ILE A 37 1.04 2.09 6.07
C ILE A 37 2.43 2.10 5.42
N SER A 38 2.55 2.60 4.20
CA SER A 38 3.83 2.71 3.48
C SER A 38 4.86 3.54 4.23
N LYS A 39 4.41 4.55 4.97
CA LYS A 39 5.28 5.42 5.79
C LYS A 39 5.55 4.84 7.19
N GLY A 40 5.00 3.68 7.53
CA GLY A 40 5.12 3.07 8.85
C GLY A 40 4.38 3.80 9.96
N ARG A 41 3.54 4.80 9.65
CA ARG A 41 2.75 5.55 10.64
C ARG A 41 1.68 4.67 11.27
N ILE A 42 1.14 3.74 10.49
CA ILE A 42 0.18 2.75 10.96
C ILE A 42 0.65 1.36 10.51
N LYS A 43 0.56 0.37 11.41
CA LYS A 43 1.02 -0.99 11.13
C LYS A 43 0.02 -1.84 10.32
N GLY A 44 -1.20 -1.34 10.09
CA GLY A 44 -2.22 -2.09 9.36
C GLY A 44 -2.74 -3.33 10.09
N ILE A 45 -2.82 -3.32 11.43
CA ILE A 45 -3.10 -4.54 12.23
C ILE A 45 -4.62 -4.78 12.42
N ARG A 46 -5.45 -3.75 12.37
CA ARG A 46 -6.88 -3.83 12.72
C ARG A 46 -7.80 -3.10 11.73
N GLY A 47 -9.04 -3.55 11.62
CA GLY A 47 -10.09 -2.92 10.82
C GLY A 47 -9.77 -2.83 9.32
N LYS A 48 -10.08 -1.69 8.71
CA LYS A 48 -9.87 -1.43 7.27
C LYS A 48 -8.40 -1.51 6.86
N SER A 49 -7.50 -1.04 7.72
CA SER A 49 -6.05 -1.06 7.47
C SER A 49 -5.47 -2.47 7.31
N LYS A 50 -6.02 -3.46 8.03
CA LYS A 50 -5.67 -4.89 7.88
C LYS A 50 -6.08 -5.45 6.53
N LYS A 51 -7.28 -5.08 6.05
CA LYS A 51 -7.77 -5.50 4.73
C LYS A 51 -6.88 -4.94 3.63
N LEU A 52 -6.54 -3.65 3.69
CA LEU A 52 -5.67 -2.98 2.71
C LEU A 52 -4.25 -3.55 2.71
N ARG A 53 -3.70 -3.83 3.89
CA ARG A 53 -2.41 -4.52 4.01
C ARG A 53 -2.42 -5.89 3.33
N LYS A 54 -3.46 -6.69 3.60
CA LYS A 54 -3.60 -8.02 2.98
C LYS A 54 -3.74 -7.92 1.45
N LEU A 55 -4.45 -6.90 0.95
CA LEU A 55 -4.60 -6.64 -0.48
C LEU A 55 -3.26 -6.32 -1.16
N LEU A 56 -2.41 -5.52 -0.49
CA LEU A 56 -1.06 -5.19 -0.94
C LEU A 56 -0.17 -6.44 -0.98
N GLU A 57 -0.22 -7.25 0.08
CA GLU A 57 0.53 -8.51 0.17
C GLU A 57 0.09 -9.50 -0.93
N GLN A 58 -1.22 -9.61 -1.21
CA GLN A 58 -1.75 -10.42 -2.31
C GLN A 58 -1.31 -9.94 -3.69
N SER A 59 -1.10 -8.63 -3.86
CA SER A 59 -0.57 -8.05 -5.10
C SER A 59 0.96 -8.16 -5.21
N GLY A 60 1.60 -8.81 -4.24
CA GLY A 60 3.05 -9.01 -4.21
C GLY A 60 3.84 -7.79 -3.73
N PHE A 61 3.20 -6.85 -3.03
CA PHE A 61 3.87 -5.70 -2.43
C PHE A 61 4.12 -5.93 -0.94
N LYS A 62 5.35 -5.68 -0.49
CA LYS A 62 5.70 -5.75 0.93
C LYS A 62 5.57 -4.38 1.57
N VAL A 63 4.87 -4.31 2.70
CA VAL A 63 4.76 -3.11 3.53
C VAL A 63 5.49 -3.29 4.86
N ALA A 64 5.86 -2.16 5.47
CA ALA A 64 6.83 -2.08 6.58
C ALA A 64 6.31 -2.58 7.94
#